data_AF-A0A1C9H8U8-F1
#
_entry.id   AF-A0A1C9H8U8-F1
#
_cell.length_a   1.000
_cell.length_b   1.000
_cell.length_c   1.000
_cell.angle_alpha   90.00
_cell.angle_beta   90.00
_cell.angle_gamma   90.00
#
_symmetry.space_group_name_H-M   'P 1'
#
loop_
_entity.id
_entity.type
_entity.pdbx_description
1 polymer ?
#
loop_
_entity_poly.entity_id
_entity_poly.type
_entity_poly.pdbx_seq_one_letter_code
_entity_poly.pdbx_strand_id
1 'polypeptide(L)'
;DKVGTYEPEITSPYTINVIGDYNIQGDTFVMEKYMEKMGIQIIAHFTGNGTYDSLRGMHRAQLNVTNCARSAGYIANELKKKYGIPRIDVDTWGFDYAKEGLRKIGAFFGIEDRAEAVIAEEVAKYESKLEWYKERLSGKKVCIWTGGPRLWHWTKALEDDLGMHVVAMSSKFGHQEDFEKVIARGEEGTIYIDDGNELEFFEVLEMVKPDLVLTGPRVGALVKKLHLPYVNG
;
A
#
# COMPACT_ATOMS: atom_id res chain seq x y z
N ASP A 1 20.41 -14.95 6.21
CA ASP A 1 21.58 -15.73 5.75
C ASP A 1 21.84 -15.66 4.25
N LYS A 2 20.82 -15.53 3.39
CA LYS A 2 21.03 -15.47 1.93
C LYS A 2 21.35 -14.07 1.39
N VAL A 3 20.82 -13.01 2.00
CA VAL A 3 21.23 -11.63 1.68
C VAL A 3 22.73 -11.45 1.94
N GLY A 4 23.46 -10.83 1.01
CA GLY A 4 24.92 -10.69 1.06
C GLY A 4 25.69 -11.73 0.25
N THR A 5 25.01 -12.65 -0.43
CA THR A 5 25.66 -13.79 -1.13
C THR A 5 25.66 -13.66 -2.65
N TYR A 6 25.18 -12.55 -3.20
CA TYR A 6 25.19 -12.24 -4.62
C TYR A 6 25.52 -10.77 -4.82
N GLU A 7 26.43 -10.45 -5.72
CA GLU A 7 26.81 -9.07 -6.03
C GLU A 7 26.08 -8.62 -7.30
N PRO A 8 24.99 -7.83 -7.19
CA PRO A 8 24.29 -7.31 -8.35
C PRO A 8 25.13 -6.26 -9.10
N GLU A 9 24.97 -6.19 -10.41
CA GLU A 9 25.50 -5.09 -11.20
C GLU A 9 24.79 -3.78 -10.81
N ILE A 10 25.55 -2.72 -10.53
CA ILE A 10 25.01 -1.41 -10.19
C ILE A 10 25.06 -0.51 -11.43
N THR A 11 23.89 -0.10 -11.91
CA THR A 11 23.70 0.66 -13.15
C THR A 11 23.22 2.08 -12.91
N SER A 12 22.87 2.43 -11.68
CA SER A 12 22.48 3.79 -11.27
C SER A 12 23.24 4.25 -10.03
N PRO A 13 23.54 5.56 -9.88
CA PRO A 13 24.00 6.11 -8.61
C PRO A 13 22.94 6.05 -7.49
N TYR A 14 21.67 5.79 -7.83
CA TYR A 14 20.55 5.71 -6.90
C TYR A 14 19.97 4.29 -6.89
N THR A 15 20.06 3.61 -5.76
CA THR A 15 19.65 2.21 -5.63
C THR A 15 18.69 1.99 -4.48
N ILE A 16 17.60 1.27 -4.74
CA ILE A 16 16.61 0.94 -3.71
C ILE A 16 16.28 -0.56 -3.68
N ASN A 17 15.74 -1.02 -2.56
CA ASN A 17 14.87 -2.20 -2.52
C ASN A 17 13.42 -1.73 -2.38
N VAL A 18 12.51 -2.37 -3.12
CA VAL A 18 11.06 -2.24 -2.89
C VAL A 18 10.61 -3.42 -2.03
N ILE A 19 10.15 -3.14 -0.81
CA ILE A 19 9.88 -4.15 0.21
C ILE A 19 8.39 -4.19 0.56
N GLY A 20 7.80 -5.38 0.53
CA GLY A 20 6.39 -5.56 0.88
C GLY A 20 5.45 -5.14 -0.23
N ASP A 21 5.82 -5.40 -1.48
CA ASP A 21 4.94 -5.39 -2.65
C ASP A 21 5.00 -6.77 -3.31
N TYR A 22 3.84 -7.28 -3.72
CA TYR A 22 3.63 -8.65 -4.18
C TYR A 22 3.17 -8.73 -5.64
N ASN A 23 3.20 -7.61 -6.37
CA ASN A 23 2.81 -7.50 -7.77
C ASN A 23 1.38 -7.98 -8.05
N ILE A 24 0.45 -7.70 -7.14
CA ILE A 24 -0.95 -8.08 -7.32
C ILE A 24 -1.47 -7.37 -8.56
N GLN A 25 -1.83 -8.15 -9.59
CA GLN A 25 -2.30 -7.63 -10.89
C GLN A 25 -1.37 -6.60 -11.56
N GLY A 26 -0.07 -6.61 -11.27
CA GLY A 26 0.88 -5.68 -11.91
C GLY A 26 1.26 -4.45 -11.08
N ASP A 27 0.86 -4.36 -9.81
CA ASP A 27 1.21 -3.23 -8.92
C ASP A 27 2.71 -2.87 -8.97
N THR A 28 3.59 -3.87 -9.00
CA THR A 28 5.05 -3.67 -9.03
C THR A 28 5.52 -2.98 -10.30
N PHE A 29 4.91 -3.28 -11.44
CA PHE A 29 5.28 -2.68 -12.73
C PHE A 29 5.03 -1.18 -12.77
N VAL A 30 4.03 -0.70 -12.02
CA VAL A 30 3.76 0.74 -11.88
C VAL A 30 4.91 1.41 -11.14
N MET A 31 5.35 0.83 -10.02
CA MET A 31 6.50 1.33 -9.26
C MET A 31 7.80 1.28 -10.08
N GLU A 32 8.07 0.16 -10.79
CA GLU A 32 9.24 0.03 -11.68
C GLU A 32 9.31 1.18 -12.68
N LYS A 33 8.19 1.48 -13.36
CA LYS A 33 8.10 2.58 -14.33
C LYS A 33 8.41 3.95 -13.70
N TYR A 34 7.97 4.20 -12.47
CA TYR A 34 8.25 5.47 -11.79
C TYR A 34 9.72 5.57 -11.39
N MET A 35 10.30 4.50 -10.85
CA MET A 35 11.72 4.46 -10.49
C MET A 35 12.62 4.60 -11.72
N GLU A 36 12.29 3.94 -12.84
CA GLU A 36 12.99 4.07 -14.11
C GLU A 36 13.03 5.54 -14.58
N LYS A 37 11.88 6.23 -14.57
CA LYS A 37 11.80 7.65 -14.93
C LYS A 37 12.58 8.57 -13.99
N MET A 38 12.68 8.21 -12.71
CA MET A 38 13.52 8.93 -11.75
C MET A 38 15.01 8.59 -11.88
N GLY A 39 15.35 7.59 -12.70
CA GLY A 39 16.71 7.08 -12.86
C GLY A 39 17.19 6.28 -11.65
N ILE A 40 16.27 5.67 -10.91
CA ILE A 40 16.55 4.83 -9.74
C ILE A 40 16.60 3.36 -10.17
N GLN A 41 17.68 2.67 -9.82
CA GLN A 41 17.76 1.23 -9.98
C GLN A 41 17.11 0.53 -8.79
N ILE A 42 16.19 -0.38 -9.06
CA ILE A 42 15.69 -1.30 -8.04
C ILE A 42 16.60 -2.53 -8.01
N ILE A 43 17.28 -2.74 -6.89
CA ILE A 43 18.14 -3.90 -6.66
C ILE A 43 17.29 -5.16 -6.51
N ALA A 44 16.22 -5.06 -5.72
CA ALA A 44 15.31 -6.16 -5.47
C ALA A 44 13.89 -5.67 -5.20
N HIS A 45 12.94 -6.44 -5.70
CA HIS A 45 11.57 -6.45 -5.23
C HIS A 45 11.40 -7.60 -4.25
N PHE A 46 10.91 -7.30 -3.04
CA PHE A 46 10.53 -8.27 -2.03
C PHE A 46 8.99 -8.30 -1.92
N THR A 47 8.28 -9.16 -2.67
CA THR A 47 8.79 -10.16 -3.64
C THR A 47 8.10 -10.14 -4.99
N GLY A 48 7.20 -9.19 -5.24
CA GLY A 48 6.48 -9.05 -6.50
C GLY A 48 7.43 -8.95 -7.69
N ASN A 49 7.27 -9.81 -8.71
CA ASN A 49 8.17 -9.89 -9.88
C ASN A 49 9.69 -10.09 -9.55
N GLY A 50 10.03 -10.44 -8.30
CA GLY A 50 11.41 -10.61 -7.88
C GLY A 50 12.05 -11.92 -8.34
N THR A 51 13.38 -11.98 -8.34
CA THR A 51 14.14 -13.22 -8.55
C THR A 51 14.87 -13.60 -7.27
N TYR A 52 15.20 -14.88 -7.11
CA TYR A 52 15.96 -15.32 -5.95
C TYR A 52 17.31 -14.59 -5.80
N ASP A 53 17.98 -14.35 -6.92
CA ASP A 53 19.29 -13.69 -6.94
C ASP A 53 19.20 -12.20 -6.61
N SER A 54 18.14 -11.51 -7.05
CA SER A 54 17.93 -10.11 -6.63
C SER A 54 17.75 -10.01 -5.10
N LEU A 55 17.01 -10.95 -4.49
CA LEU A 55 16.87 -11.01 -3.03
C LEU A 55 18.20 -11.22 -2.29
N ARG A 56 19.12 -11.99 -2.88
CA ARG A 56 20.47 -12.18 -2.32
C ARG A 56 21.33 -10.91 -2.39
N GLY A 57 21.02 -10.01 -3.32
CA GLY A 57 21.71 -8.73 -3.57
C GLY A 57 21.16 -7.53 -2.79
N MET A 58 20.10 -7.68 -1.99
CA MET A 58 19.44 -6.57 -1.26
C MET A 58 20.39 -5.70 -0.41
N HIS A 59 21.55 -6.22 0.01
CA HIS A 59 22.54 -5.47 0.79
C HIS A 59 23.25 -4.36 0.00
N ARG A 60 23.06 -4.28 -1.32
CA ARG A 60 23.64 -3.25 -2.17
C ARG A 60 22.74 -2.04 -2.44
N ALA A 61 21.49 -2.07 -1.98
CA ALA A 61 20.62 -0.90 -2.04
C ALA A 61 21.07 0.19 -1.05
N GLN A 62 20.84 1.46 -1.41
CA GLN A 62 21.04 2.60 -0.52
C GLN A 62 19.81 2.90 0.34
N LEU A 63 18.61 2.46 -0.07
CA LEU A 63 17.36 2.70 0.63
C LEU A 63 16.40 1.50 0.55
N ASN A 64 15.69 1.21 1.63
CA ASN A 64 14.57 0.28 1.65
C ASN A 64 13.25 1.06 1.65
N VAL A 65 12.52 1.00 0.54
CA VAL A 65 11.17 1.58 0.38
C VAL A 65 10.15 0.51 0.75
N THR A 66 9.50 0.66 1.91
CA THR A 66 8.61 -0.37 2.46
C THR A 66 7.15 0.04 2.34
N ASN A 67 6.33 -0.80 1.69
CA ASN A 67 4.88 -0.63 1.61
C ASN A 67 4.20 -1.50 2.68
N CYS A 68 4.14 -2.83 2.48
CA CYS A 68 3.55 -3.73 3.47
C CYS A 68 4.48 -3.97 4.69
N ALA A 69 4.43 -3.06 5.66
CA ALA A 69 5.20 -3.12 6.91
C ALA A 69 4.91 -4.38 7.74
N ARG A 70 3.69 -4.91 7.68
CA ARG A 70 3.25 -6.08 8.46
C ARG A 70 4.02 -7.34 8.11
N SER A 71 4.10 -7.68 6.83
CA SER A 71 4.73 -8.92 6.37
C SER A 71 6.24 -8.77 6.14
N ALA A 72 6.69 -7.58 5.74
CA ALA A 72 8.06 -7.38 5.25
C ALA A 72 8.87 -6.35 6.06
N GLY A 73 8.28 -5.71 7.06
CA GLY A 73 9.01 -4.78 7.94
C GLY A 73 10.17 -5.44 8.69
N TYR A 74 10.08 -6.74 8.97
CA TYR A 74 11.14 -7.53 9.58
C TYR A 74 12.45 -7.48 8.81
N ILE A 75 12.41 -7.77 7.52
CA ILE A 75 13.62 -7.79 6.69
C ILE A 75 14.15 -6.38 6.47
N ALA A 76 13.28 -5.37 6.33
CA ALA A 76 13.70 -3.97 6.25
C ALA A 76 14.44 -3.52 7.52
N ASN A 77 13.96 -3.91 8.70
CA ASN A 77 14.60 -3.62 9.98
C ASN A 77 15.96 -4.33 10.12
N GLU A 78 16.05 -5.60 9.71
CA GLU A 78 17.32 -6.34 9.75
C GLU A 78 18.33 -5.83 8.71
N LEU A 79 17.89 -5.38 7.54
CA LEU A 79 18.75 -4.73 6.54
C LEU A 79 19.35 -3.42 7.09
N LYS A 80 18.54 -2.61 7.79
CA LYS A 80 19.02 -1.42 8.50
C LYS A 80 20.05 -1.78 9.57
N LYS A 81 19.75 -2.78 10.40
CA LYS A 81 20.64 -3.20 11.50
C LYS A 81 21.96 -3.78 11.02
N LYS A 82 21.94 -4.63 9.99
CA LYS A 82 23.11 -5.38 9.53
C LYS A 82 23.95 -4.63 8.50
N TYR A 83 23.32 -3.86 7.62
CA TYR A 83 23.98 -3.20 6.49
C TYR A 83 23.87 -1.67 6.53
N GLY A 84 23.19 -1.10 7.52
CA GLY A 84 23.01 0.35 7.64
C GLY A 84 22.00 0.95 6.67
N ILE A 85 21.26 0.14 5.91
CA ILE A 85 20.36 0.61 4.85
C ILE A 85 19.09 1.20 5.49
N PRO A 86 18.84 2.52 5.38
CA PRO A 86 17.67 3.16 5.96
C PRO A 86 16.36 2.58 5.41
N ARG A 87 15.31 2.65 6.22
CA ARG A 87 13.94 2.27 5.86
C ARG A 87 13.09 3.52 5.82
N ILE A 88 12.32 3.68 4.74
CA ILE A 88 11.18 4.60 4.70
C ILE A 88 9.91 3.79 4.45
N ASP A 89 8.85 4.15 5.17
CA ASP A 89 7.52 3.60 4.95
C ASP A 89 6.75 4.54 4.01
N VAL A 90 6.13 3.95 2.99
CA VAL A 90 5.32 4.65 2.00
C VAL A 90 3.98 3.95 1.84
N ASP A 91 2.99 4.71 1.41
CA ASP A 91 1.70 4.20 0.98
C ASP A 91 1.68 4.22 -0.55
N THR A 92 1.69 3.06 -1.19
CA THR A 92 1.67 2.97 -2.67
C THR A 92 0.25 2.86 -3.25
N TRP A 93 -0.76 2.86 -2.39
CA TRP A 93 -2.17 3.02 -2.75
C TRP A 93 -2.68 4.37 -2.24
N GLY A 94 -3.52 5.03 -3.04
CA GLY A 94 -3.92 6.42 -2.86
C GLY A 94 -3.18 7.33 -3.83
N PHE A 95 -3.93 8.22 -4.48
CA PHE A 95 -3.41 9.15 -5.46
C PHE A 95 -2.50 10.18 -4.81
N ASP A 96 -2.93 10.76 -3.69
CA ASP A 96 -2.13 11.71 -2.91
C ASP A 96 -0.95 11.03 -2.20
N TYR A 97 -1.17 9.83 -1.66
CA TYR A 97 -0.12 9.04 -1.04
C TYR A 97 0.98 8.61 -2.00
N ALA A 98 0.64 8.20 -3.23
CA ALA A 98 1.65 7.88 -4.23
C ALA A 98 2.55 9.09 -4.53
N LYS A 99 1.99 10.30 -4.63
CA LYS A 99 2.76 11.54 -4.80
C LYS A 99 3.69 11.78 -3.60
N GLU A 100 3.20 11.61 -2.38
CA GLU A 100 4.02 11.74 -1.17
C GLU A 100 5.17 10.71 -1.12
N GLY A 101 4.90 9.47 -1.49
CA GLY A 101 5.92 8.40 -1.57
C GLY A 101 7.02 8.75 -2.57
N LEU A 102 6.67 9.21 -3.76
CA LEU A 102 7.63 9.66 -4.77
C LEU A 102 8.47 10.86 -4.29
N ARG A 103 7.84 11.83 -3.61
CA ARG A 103 8.54 12.98 -3.00
C ARG A 103 9.53 12.55 -1.93
N LYS A 104 9.14 11.63 -1.04
CA LYS A 104 10.03 11.08 0.00
C LYS A 104 11.25 10.39 -0.60
N ILE A 105 11.05 9.60 -1.66
CA ILE A 105 12.15 8.93 -2.37
C ILE A 105 13.04 9.97 -3.06
N GLY A 106 12.45 10.95 -3.76
CA GLY A 106 13.19 12.01 -4.43
C GLY A 106 14.04 12.83 -3.46
N ALA A 107 13.46 13.23 -2.33
CA ALA A 107 14.16 13.99 -1.29
C ALA A 107 15.32 13.23 -0.65
N PHE A 108 15.19 11.89 -0.49
CA PHE A 108 16.29 11.07 0.04
C PHE A 108 17.55 11.12 -0.86
N PHE A 109 17.37 11.19 -2.18
CA PHE A 109 18.46 11.18 -3.16
C PHE A 109 18.82 12.57 -3.70
N GLY A 110 18.10 13.63 -3.34
CA GLY A 110 18.28 14.98 -3.89
C GLY A 110 17.90 15.08 -5.38
N ILE A 111 16.84 14.38 -5.78
CA ILE A 111 16.28 14.34 -7.15
C ILE A 111 14.79 14.70 -7.15
N GLU A 112 14.41 15.66 -6.32
CA GLU A 112 13.02 16.14 -6.16
C GLU A 112 12.42 16.62 -7.50
N ASP A 113 13.24 17.22 -8.36
CA ASP A 113 12.85 17.66 -9.71
C ASP A 113 12.33 16.49 -10.56
N ARG A 114 12.96 15.31 -10.46
CA ARG A 114 12.53 14.10 -11.18
C ARG A 114 11.26 13.50 -10.58
N ALA A 115 11.12 13.54 -9.26
CA ALA A 115 9.90 13.10 -8.59
C ALA A 115 8.70 13.96 -9.04
N GLU A 116 8.85 15.28 -9.01
CA GLU A 116 7.79 16.19 -9.46
C GLU A 116 7.48 16.04 -10.96
N ALA A 117 8.48 15.75 -11.80
CA ALA A 117 8.23 15.47 -13.22
C ALA A 117 7.35 14.23 -13.43
N VAL A 118 7.61 13.13 -12.70
CA VAL A 118 6.76 11.93 -12.75
C VAL A 118 5.35 12.24 -12.22
N ILE A 119 5.27 12.94 -11.09
CA ILE A 119 3.98 13.33 -10.49
C ILE A 119 3.16 14.16 -11.46
N ALA A 120 3.73 15.21 -12.06
CA ALA A 120 3.03 16.07 -13.01
C ALA A 120 2.50 15.30 -14.22
N GLU A 121 3.30 14.37 -14.75
CA GLU A 121 2.90 13.53 -15.89
C GLU A 121 1.70 12.61 -15.53
N GLU A 122 1.71 12.00 -14.36
CA GLU A 122 0.64 11.08 -13.94
C GLU A 122 -0.62 11.84 -13.49
N VAL A 123 -0.47 12.99 -12.83
CA VAL A 123 -1.57 13.91 -12.49
C VAL A 123 -2.33 14.32 -13.76
N ALA A 124 -1.60 14.77 -14.79
CA ALA A 124 -2.22 15.17 -16.07
C ALA A 124 -3.02 14.04 -16.75
N LYS A 125 -2.67 12.77 -16.51
CA LYS A 125 -3.35 11.60 -17.12
C LYS A 125 -4.59 11.13 -16.38
N TYR A 126 -4.59 11.28 -15.05
CA TYR A 126 -5.52 10.55 -14.19
C TYR A 126 -6.38 11.45 -13.31
N GLU A 127 -5.97 12.68 -13.01
CA GLU A 127 -6.70 13.56 -12.08
C GLU A 127 -8.15 13.79 -12.51
N SER A 128 -8.39 14.14 -13.79
CA SER A 128 -9.76 14.34 -14.29
C SER A 128 -10.65 13.08 -14.20
N LYS A 129 -10.06 11.89 -14.30
CA LYS A 129 -10.80 10.62 -14.14
C LYS A 129 -11.10 10.36 -12.68
N LEU A 130 -10.13 10.63 -11.80
CA LEU A 130 -10.30 10.50 -10.36
C LEU A 130 -11.41 11.43 -9.86
N GLU A 131 -11.40 12.69 -10.29
CA GLU A 131 -12.45 13.67 -9.96
C GLU A 131 -13.84 13.23 -10.43
N TRP A 132 -13.93 12.65 -11.63
CA TRP A 132 -15.19 12.07 -12.12
C TRP A 132 -15.73 10.96 -11.20
N TYR A 133 -14.84 10.11 -10.66
CA TYR A 133 -15.23 9.08 -9.69
C TYR A 133 -15.57 9.68 -8.33
N LYS A 134 -14.78 10.63 -7.84
CA LYS A 134 -15.00 11.33 -6.56
C LYS A 134 -16.39 11.97 -6.51
N GLU A 135 -16.82 12.64 -7.58
CA GLU A 135 -18.17 13.22 -7.68
C GLU A 135 -19.29 12.18 -7.44
N ARG A 136 -19.08 10.93 -7.85
CA ARG A 136 -20.10 9.85 -7.79
C ARG A 136 -19.99 8.98 -6.54
N LEU A 137 -18.81 8.93 -5.94
CA LEU A 137 -18.52 8.10 -4.77
C LEU A 137 -18.53 8.90 -3.47
N SER A 138 -18.51 10.22 -3.52
CA SER A 138 -18.56 11.06 -2.34
C SER A 138 -19.77 10.75 -1.45
N GLY A 139 -19.54 10.60 -0.14
CA GLY A 139 -20.52 10.26 0.86
C GLY A 139 -20.86 8.76 0.94
N LYS A 140 -20.31 7.90 0.07
CA LYS A 140 -20.55 6.45 0.13
C LYS A 140 -19.82 5.83 1.31
N LYS A 141 -20.51 4.94 2.03
CA LYS A 141 -19.98 4.23 3.19
C LYS A 141 -19.31 2.92 2.77
N VAL A 142 -18.12 2.64 3.26
CA VAL A 142 -17.30 1.50 2.88
C VAL A 142 -16.90 0.69 4.11
N CYS A 143 -16.96 -0.64 3.99
CA CYS A 143 -16.30 -1.55 4.92
C CYS A 143 -15.02 -2.13 4.31
N ILE A 144 -13.95 -2.29 5.09
CA ILE A 144 -12.69 -2.91 4.65
C ILE A 144 -12.36 -4.12 5.51
N TRP A 145 -12.51 -5.34 4.97
CA TRP A 145 -12.29 -6.60 5.69
C TRP A 145 -11.26 -7.46 4.97
N THR A 146 -9.99 -7.26 5.30
CA THR A 146 -8.84 -7.83 4.58
C THR A 146 -7.83 -8.48 5.54
N GLY A 147 -6.56 -8.59 5.15
CA GLY A 147 -5.53 -9.17 6.02
C GLY A 147 -5.17 -8.27 7.20
N GLY A 148 -5.02 -6.97 6.95
CA GLY A 148 -4.62 -5.98 7.96
C GLY A 148 -4.11 -4.68 7.32
N PRO A 149 -2.97 -4.69 6.61
CA PRO A 149 -2.31 -3.45 6.19
C PRO A 149 -3.13 -2.53 5.28
N ARG A 150 -3.94 -3.14 4.41
CA ARG A 150 -4.80 -2.39 3.48
C ARG A 150 -5.82 -1.51 4.20
N LEU A 151 -6.14 -1.78 5.47
CA LEU A 151 -6.99 -0.90 6.28
C LEU A 151 -6.32 0.48 6.42
N TRP A 152 -5.10 0.53 6.95
CA TRP A 152 -4.42 1.81 7.18
C TRP A 152 -3.88 2.43 5.89
N HIS A 153 -3.57 1.64 4.86
CA HIS A 153 -3.23 2.17 3.54
C HIS A 153 -4.42 2.83 2.83
N TRP A 154 -5.65 2.32 3.00
CA TRP A 154 -6.80 2.75 2.20
C TRP A 154 -7.76 3.68 2.92
N THR A 155 -7.89 3.59 4.24
CA THR A 155 -8.95 4.31 4.97
C THR A 155 -8.99 5.80 4.61
N LYS A 156 -7.82 6.45 4.67
CA LYS A 156 -7.70 7.87 4.41
C LYS A 156 -7.60 8.20 2.92
N ALA A 157 -7.01 7.31 2.11
CA ALA A 157 -6.96 7.47 0.67
C ALA A 157 -8.37 7.45 0.03
N LEU A 158 -9.26 6.55 0.47
CA LEU A 158 -10.64 6.51 -0.01
C LEU A 158 -11.43 7.76 0.39
N GLU A 159 -11.15 8.31 1.57
CA GLU A 159 -11.74 9.57 2.04
C GLU A 159 -11.23 10.76 1.24
N ASP A 160 -9.92 10.97 1.18
CA ASP A 160 -9.31 12.16 0.60
C ASP A 160 -9.43 12.15 -0.94
N ASP A 161 -9.19 11.01 -1.60
CA ASP A 161 -9.17 10.92 -3.06
C ASP A 161 -10.55 10.67 -3.68
N LEU A 162 -11.48 10.01 -2.97
CA LEU A 162 -12.79 9.61 -3.51
C LEU A 162 -13.99 10.12 -2.69
N GLY A 163 -13.76 10.77 -1.54
CA GLY A 163 -14.82 11.30 -0.69
C GLY A 163 -15.66 10.23 0.02
N MET A 164 -15.16 9.00 0.12
CA MET A 164 -15.89 7.88 0.73
C MET A 164 -15.60 7.80 2.23
N HIS A 165 -16.58 7.34 3.02
CA HIS A 165 -16.43 7.18 4.47
C HIS A 165 -16.19 5.72 4.84
N VAL A 166 -15.08 5.43 5.50
CA VAL A 166 -14.77 4.06 5.94
C VAL A 166 -15.36 3.81 7.32
N VAL A 167 -16.50 3.12 7.36
CA VAL A 167 -17.36 3.01 8.56
C VAL A 167 -17.14 1.74 9.38
N ALA A 168 -16.54 0.70 8.80
CA ALA A 168 -16.08 -0.46 9.56
C ALA A 168 -14.86 -1.12 8.91
N MET A 169 -13.94 -1.58 9.73
CA MET A 169 -12.69 -2.21 9.30
C MET A 169 -12.41 -3.45 10.12
N SER A 170 -11.99 -4.53 9.46
CA SER A 170 -11.63 -5.79 10.09
C SER A 170 -10.31 -6.33 9.55
N SER A 171 -9.44 -6.68 10.47
CA SER A 171 -8.12 -7.24 10.23
C SER A 171 -8.11 -8.71 10.62
N LYS A 172 -7.62 -9.59 9.73
CA LYS A 172 -7.48 -11.03 10.04
C LYS A 172 -6.29 -11.35 10.94
N PHE A 173 -5.21 -10.58 10.82
CA PHE A 173 -3.92 -10.93 11.46
C PHE A 173 -3.04 -9.71 11.74
N GLY A 174 -3.62 -8.51 11.73
CA GLY A 174 -2.91 -7.29 12.09
C GLY A 174 -2.39 -7.37 13.52
N HIS A 175 -1.22 -6.78 13.76
CA HIS A 175 -0.71 -6.61 15.11
C HIS A 175 -1.21 -5.28 15.69
N GLN A 176 -0.94 -5.05 16.97
CA GLN A 176 -1.25 -3.78 17.63
C GLN A 176 -0.74 -2.55 16.84
N GLU A 177 0.46 -2.61 16.26
CA GLU A 177 1.01 -1.52 15.42
C GLU A 177 0.12 -1.20 14.20
N ASP A 178 -0.53 -2.21 13.60
CA ASP A 178 -1.46 -1.99 12.48
C ASP A 178 -2.73 -1.30 12.96
N PHE A 179 -3.21 -1.63 14.16
CA PHE A 179 -4.35 -0.96 14.79
C PHE A 179 -4.02 0.48 15.19
N GLU A 180 -2.82 0.74 15.71
CA GLU A 180 -2.36 2.10 15.98
C GLU A 180 -2.35 2.95 14.71
N LYS A 181 -1.88 2.41 13.59
CA LYS A 181 -1.87 3.11 12.29
C LYS A 181 -3.27 3.37 11.76
N VAL A 182 -4.15 2.37 11.77
CA VAL A 182 -5.50 2.53 11.19
C VAL A 182 -6.36 3.45 12.05
N ILE A 183 -6.26 3.38 13.38
CA ILE A 183 -7.01 4.27 14.29
C ILE A 183 -6.51 5.71 14.15
N ALA A 184 -5.20 5.92 13.95
CA ALA A 184 -4.66 7.26 13.72
C ALA A 184 -5.11 7.90 12.39
N ARG A 185 -5.54 7.08 11.42
CA ARG A 185 -5.94 7.54 10.07
C ARG A 185 -7.45 7.46 9.82
N GLY A 186 -8.17 6.65 10.57
CA GLY A 186 -9.59 6.42 10.39
C GLY A 186 -10.46 7.44 11.13
N GLU A 187 -11.76 7.40 10.83
CA GLU A 187 -12.73 8.35 11.36
C GLU A 187 -13.21 7.97 12.78
N GLU A 188 -13.69 8.96 13.53
CA GLU A 188 -14.41 8.74 14.79
C GLU A 188 -15.76 8.06 14.51
N GLY A 189 -16.14 7.08 15.33
CA GLY A 189 -17.36 6.30 15.15
C GLY A 189 -17.21 5.11 14.19
N THR A 190 -16.07 4.96 13.51
CA THR A 190 -15.74 3.75 12.75
C THR A 190 -15.55 2.55 13.68
N ILE A 191 -16.03 1.38 13.27
CA ILE A 191 -15.84 0.12 14.00
C ILE A 191 -14.51 -0.52 13.57
N TYR A 192 -13.63 -0.84 14.51
CA TYR A 192 -12.33 -1.50 14.27
C TYR A 192 -12.32 -2.89 14.91
N ILE A 193 -12.11 -3.93 14.11
CA ILE A 193 -12.29 -5.34 14.52
C ILE A 193 -11.00 -6.12 14.28
N ASP A 194 -10.54 -6.82 15.31
CA ASP A 194 -9.49 -7.83 15.22
C ASP A 194 -10.08 -9.23 15.13
N ASP A 195 -9.54 -10.04 14.22
CA ASP A 195 -9.96 -11.42 13.93
C ASP A 195 -11.50 -11.60 13.81
N GLY A 196 -12.12 -10.67 13.06
CA GLY A 196 -13.57 -10.63 12.92
C GLY A 196 -14.14 -11.91 12.31
N ASN A 197 -15.24 -12.39 12.87
CA ASN A 197 -15.92 -13.61 12.41
C ASN A 197 -17.20 -13.32 11.60
N GLU A 198 -17.74 -14.35 10.96
CA GLU A 198 -18.84 -14.20 10.01
C GLU A 198 -20.15 -13.70 10.66
N LEU A 199 -20.42 -14.05 11.91
CA LEU A 199 -21.61 -13.56 12.63
C LEU A 199 -21.48 -12.08 12.97
N GLU A 200 -20.31 -11.67 13.45
CA GLU A 200 -20.00 -10.25 13.70
C GLU A 200 -20.12 -9.42 12.42
N PHE A 201 -19.68 -9.96 11.27
CA PHE A 201 -19.84 -9.28 10.00
C PHE A 201 -21.30 -9.01 9.64
N PHE A 202 -22.24 -9.93 9.91
CA PHE A 202 -23.65 -9.65 9.70
C PHE A 202 -24.17 -8.54 10.61
N GLU A 203 -23.85 -8.59 11.90
CA GLU A 203 -24.26 -7.59 12.87
C GLU A 203 -23.72 -6.19 12.51
N VAL A 204 -22.44 -6.11 12.14
CA VAL A 204 -21.80 -4.87 11.68
C VAL A 204 -22.49 -4.31 10.45
N LEU A 205 -22.85 -5.15 9.46
CA LEU A 205 -23.57 -4.68 8.26
C LEU A 205 -24.94 -4.10 8.59
N GLU A 206 -25.65 -4.67 9.58
CA GLU A 206 -26.94 -4.13 10.04
C GLU A 206 -26.77 -2.79 10.77
N MET A 207 -25.71 -2.66 11.57
CA MET A 207 -25.38 -1.44 12.31
C MET A 207 -24.98 -0.28 11.38
N VAL A 208 -24.02 -0.52 10.49
CA VAL A 208 -23.39 0.57 9.71
C VAL A 208 -24.00 0.77 8.33
N LYS A 209 -24.71 -0.25 7.80
CA LYS A 209 -25.39 -0.23 6.49
C LYS A 209 -24.51 0.36 5.37
N PRO A 210 -23.38 -0.29 5.03
CA PRO A 210 -22.44 0.26 4.05
C PRO A 210 -23.02 0.22 2.63
N ASP A 211 -22.47 1.03 1.74
CA ASP A 211 -22.76 1.00 0.30
C ASP A 211 -21.83 0.03 -0.46
N LEU A 212 -20.64 -0.27 0.08
CA LEU A 212 -19.63 -1.13 -0.54
C LEU A 212 -18.81 -1.90 0.52
N VAL A 213 -18.44 -3.15 0.21
CA VAL A 213 -17.52 -3.94 1.03
C VAL A 213 -16.27 -4.30 0.23
N LEU A 214 -15.09 -3.90 0.73
CA LEU A 214 -13.78 -4.33 0.22
C LEU A 214 -13.33 -5.56 1.01
N THR A 215 -13.40 -6.73 0.38
CA THR A 215 -13.11 -8.01 1.07
C THR A 215 -12.72 -9.12 0.10
N GLY A 216 -12.31 -10.27 0.61
CA GLY A 216 -12.00 -11.44 -0.22
C GLY A 216 -13.24 -12.04 -0.90
N PRO A 217 -13.05 -12.83 -1.98
CA PRO A 217 -14.15 -13.25 -2.86
C PRO A 217 -15.21 -14.12 -2.17
N ARG A 218 -14.82 -14.91 -1.15
CA ARG A 218 -15.76 -15.75 -0.37
C ARG A 218 -16.77 -14.90 0.39
N VAL A 219 -16.31 -13.90 1.14
CA VAL A 219 -17.18 -12.98 1.90
C VAL A 219 -17.93 -12.07 0.93
N GLY A 220 -17.29 -11.66 -0.18
CA GLY A 220 -17.94 -10.95 -1.28
C GLY A 220 -19.16 -11.68 -1.86
N ALA A 221 -19.07 -13.01 -2.03
CA ALA A 221 -20.19 -13.82 -2.48
C ALA A 221 -21.33 -13.91 -1.45
N LEU A 222 -21.00 -13.82 -0.15
CA LEU A 222 -21.97 -13.79 0.96
C LEU A 222 -22.74 -12.46 0.99
N VAL A 223 -22.04 -11.32 1.07
CA VAL A 223 -22.67 -9.99 1.19
C VAL A 223 -23.49 -9.63 -0.05
N LYS A 224 -23.16 -10.21 -1.22
CA LYS A 224 -23.96 -10.10 -2.43
C LYS A 224 -25.40 -10.61 -2.24
N LYS A 225 -25.63 -11.59 -1.36
CA LYS A 225 -26.98 -12.08 -1.02
C LYS A 225 -27.81 -11.07 -0.23
N LEU A 226 -27.15 -10.06 0.34
CA LEU A 226 -27.76 -8.91 1.00
C LEU A 226 -27.89 -7.70 0.05
N HIS A 227 -27.67 -7.91 -1.25
CA HIS A 227 -27.62 -6.86 -2.28
C HIS A 227 -26.52 -5.81 -2.09
N LEU A 228 -25.48 -6.12 -1.33
CA LEU A 228 -24.31 -5.27 -1.19
C LEU A 228 -23.28 -5.60 -2.28
N PRO A 229 -22.79 -4.59 -3.03
CA PRO A 229 -21.68 -4.80 -3.94
C PRO A 229 -20.39 -5.05 -3.15
N TYR A 230 -19.44 -5.75 -3.77
CA TYR A 230 -18.11 -5.94 -3.22
C TYR A 230 -17.04 -5.75 -4.29
N VAL A 231 -15.85 -5.32 -3.86
CA VAL A 231 -14.62 -5.36 -4.66
C VAL A 231 -13.63 -6.27 -3.93
N ASN A 232 -12.91 -7.09 -4.69
CA ASN A 232 -11.88 -7.96 -4.12
C ASN A 232 -10.71 -7.09 -3.67
N GLY A 233 -10.59 -6.95 -2.35
CA GLY A 233 -9.58 -6.11 -1.72
C GLY A 233 -8.32 -6.86 -1.30
#